data_AF-A0A2N1A867-F1
#
_entry.id   AF-A0A2N1A867-F1
#
_cell.length_a   1.000
_cell.length_b   1.000
_cell.length_c   1.000
_cell.angle_alpha   90.00
_cell.angle_beta   90.00
_cell.angle_gamma   90.00
#
_symmetry.space_group_name_H-M   'P 1'
#
loop_
_entity.id
_entity.type
_entity.pdbx_description
1 polymer ?
#
loop_
_entity_poly.entity_id
_entity_poly.type
_entity_poly.pdbx_seq_one_letter_code
_entity_poly.pdbx_strand_id
1 'polypeptide(L)' 'MDEQRKQQDPTLVCTCNDLYIDDIEAAIIEGIVEYVEIMQYNDTLPRCGECDCHVQLLVEASNTPHSD' A
#
# COMPACT_ATOMS: atom_id res chain seq x y z
N MET A 1 5.32 5.97 11.21
CA MET A 1 6.11 5.55 10.03
C MET A 1 7.52 6.11 10.18
N ASP A 2 8.53 5.53 9.53
CA ASP A 2 9.91 6.03 9.54
C ASP A 2 10.19 6.82 8.26
N GLU A 3 10.08 8.14 8.37
CA GLU A 3 10.22 9.04 7.22
C GLU A 3 11.61 9.00 6.57
N GLN A 4 12.66 8.74 7.36
CA GLN A 4 14.02 8.68 6.81
C GLN A 4 14.16 7.47 5.88
N ARG A 5 13.62 6.32 6.28
CA ARG A 5 13.63 5.11 5.44
C ARG A 5 12.82 5.32 4.16
N LYS A 6 11.66 5.96 4.23
CA LYS A 6 10.82 6.23 3.06
C LYS A 6 11.44 7.21 2.07
N GLN A 7 12.24 8.17 2.54
CA GLN A 7 13.00 9.06 1.65
C GLN A 7 14.12 8.34 0.89
N GLN A 8 14.65 7.24 1.44
CA GLN A 8 15.71 6.46 0.82
C GLN A 8 15.18 5.50 -0.24
N ASP A 9 13.94 5.04 -0.10
CA ASP A 9 13.30 4.13 -1.03
C ASP A 9 11.88 4.61 -1.38
N PRO A 10 11.67 5.18 -2.58
CA PRO A 10 10.36 5.68 -3.01
C PRO A 10 9.33 4.56 -3.22
N THR A 11 9.76 3.29 -3.31
CA THR A 11 8.85 2.15 -3.45
C THR A 11 8.32 1.66 -2.11
N LEU A 12 8.91 2.09 -0.98
CA LEU A 12 8.49 1.69 0.36
C LEU A 12 7.22 2.44 0.80
N VAL A 13 6.12 1.71 0.95
CA VAL A 13 4.82 2.26 1.34
C VAL A 13 4.67 2.29 2.86
N CYS A 14 4.96 1.18 3.54
CA CYS A 14 4.84 1.01 4.99
C CYS A 14 6.15 0.55 5.62
N THR A 15 6.80 1.41 6.39
CA THR A 15 8.06 1.08 7.08
C THR A 15 7.88 0.19 8.31
N CYS A 16 6.66 0.07 8.85
CA CYS A 16 6.42 -0.76 10.03
C CYS A 16 6.41 -2.25 9.68
N ASN A 17 5.88 -2.58 8.51
CA ASN A 17 5.69 -3.94 8.03
C ASN A 17 6.53 -4.24 6.77
N ASP A 18 7.35 -3.29 6.35
CA ASP A 18 8.19 -3.39 5.14
C ASP A 18 7.38 -3.78 3.89
N LEU A 19 6.26 -3.07 3.67
CA LEU A 19 5.44 -3.23 2.46
C LEU A 19 5.80 -2.19 1.41
N TYR A 20 5.97 -2.65 0.19
CA TYR A 20 6.36 -1.88 -0.99
C TYR A 20 5.18 -1.75 -1.97
N ILE A 21 5.31 -0.89 -2.98
CA ILE A 21 4.27 -0.67 -4.01
C ILE A 21 3.81 -2.01 -4.61
N ASP A 22 4.75 -2.87 -5.02
CA ASP A 22 4.44 -4.17 -5.64
C ASP A 22 3.59 -5.09 -4.73
N ASP A 23 3.80 -5.04 -3.41
CA ASP A 23 3.01 -5.82 -2.44
C ASP A 23 1.56 -5.33 -2.37
N ILE A 24 1.35 -4.02 -2.51
CA ILE A 24 0.02 -3.40 -2.54
C ILE A 24 -0.66 -3.66 -3.88
N GLU A 25 0.07 -3.51 -4.99
CA GLU A 25 -0.45 -3.76 -6.34
C GLU A 25 -0.85 -5.23 -6.53
N ALA A 26 -0.09 -6.18 -5.98
CA ALA A 26 -0.45 -7.59 -6.01
C ALA A 26 -1.82 -7.86 -5.34
N ALA A 27 -2.11 -7.22 -4.21
CA ALA A 27 -3.40 -7.33 -3.54
C ALA A 27 -4.53 -6.70 -4.38
N ILE A 28 -4.28 -5.53 -4.97
CA ILE A 28 -5.24 -4.82 -5.84
C ILE A 28 -5.60 -5.67 -7.07
N ILE A 29 -4.62 -6.35 -7.68
CA ILE A 29 -4.83 -7.27 -8.82
C ILE A 29 -5.79 -8.41 -8.45
N GLU A 30 -5.71 -8.93 -7.22
CA GLU A 30 -6.64 -9.93 -6.68
C GLU A 30 -8.00 -9.34 -6.25
N GLY A 31 -8.23 -8.05 -6.48
CA GLY A 31 -9.46 -7.33 -6.15
C GLY A 31 -9.57 -6.90 -4.68
N ILE A 32 -8.47 -6.95 -3.93
CA ILE A 32 -8.42 -6.57 -2.52
C ILE A 32 -8.08 -5.08 -2.43
N VAL A 33 -9.03 -4.28 -1.97
CA VAL A 33 -8.94 -2.80 -1.96
C VAL A 33 -9.02 -2.19 -0.55
N GLU A 34 -9.51 -2.95 0.43
CA GLU A 34 -9.62 -2.47 1.80
C GLU A 34 -8.26 -2.52 2.49
N TYR A 35 -7.86 -1.43 3.14
CA TYR A 35 -6.54 -1.29 3.77
C TYR A 35 -6.20 -2.45 4.72
N VAL A 36 -7.15 -2.88 5.55
CA VAL A 36 -6.95 -3.98 6.49
C VAL A 36 -6.78 -5.33 5.77
N GLU A 37 -7.51 -5.53 4.68
CA GLU A 37 -7.44 -6.77 3.88
C GLU A 37 -6.14 -6.83 3.08
N ILE A 38 -5.66 -5.69 2.54
CA ILE A 38 -4.35 -5.58 1.88
C ILE A 38 -3.22 -5.92 2.86
N MET A 39 -3.32 -5.46 4.11
CA MET A 39 -2.36 -5.82 5.17
C MET A 39 -2.39 -7.32 5.45
N GLN A 40 -3.58 -7.91 5.57
CA GLN A 40 -3.74 -9.35 5.84
C GLN A 40 -3.28 -10.22 4.67
N TYR A 41 -3.50 -9.78 3.42
CA TYR A 41 -2.97 -10.44 2.22
C TYR A 41 -1.45 -10.56 2.26
N ASN A 42 -0.77 -9.56 2.81
CA ASN A 42 0.68 -9.51 2.99
C ASN A 42 1.15 -10.10 4.34
N ASP A 43 0.42 -11.06 4.89
CA ASP A 43 0.71 -11.77 6.15
C ASP A 43 1.01 -10.86 7.35
N THR A 44 0.39 -9.67 7.37
CA THR A 44 0.62 -8.67 8.41
C THR A 44 -0.68 -8.03 8.89
N LEU A 45 -0.56 -7.15 9.89
CA LEU A 45 -1.65 -6.37 10.45
C LEU A 45 -1.26 -4.88 10.51
N PRO A 46 -2.25 -3.97 10.49
CA PRO A 46 -1.98 -2.56 10.72
C PRO A 46 -1.18 -2.32 12.00
N ARG A 47 -0.10 -1.54 11.89
CA ARG A 47 0.71 -1.08 13.03
C ARG A 47 0.33 0.34 13.41
N CYS A 48 1.10 1.33 12.96
CA CYS A 48 0.80 2.74 13.25
C CYS A 48 -0.35 3.32 12.41
N GLY A 49 -0.70 2.68 11.28
CA GLY A 49 -1.77 3.16 10.38
C GLY A 49 -1.36 4.29 9.43
N GLU A 50 -0.20 4.92 9.61
CA GLU A 50 0.20 6.11 8.86
C GLU A 50 0.43 5.88 7.35
N CYS A 51 0.54 4.63 6.90
CA CYS A 51 0.66 4.31 5.48
C CYS A 51 -0.69 4.17 4.76
N ASP A 52 -1.82 4.19 5.47
CA ASP A 52 -3.17 4.01 4.88
C ASP A 52 -3.43 5.01 3.75
N CYS A 53 -3.12 6.29 3.95
CA CYS A 53 -3.28 7.30 2.90
C CYS A 53 -2.49 6.99 1.62
N HIS A 54 -1.30 6.39 1.74
CA HIS A 54 -0.50 5.99 0.59
C HIS A 54 -1.06 4.75 -0.11
N VAL A 55 -1.61 3.80 0.66
CA VAL A 55 -2.32 2.63 0.11
C VAL A 55 -3.56 3.07 -0.67
N GLN A 56 -4.36 3.99 -0.11
CA GLN A 56 -5.55 4.51 -0.80
C GLN A 56 -5.21 5.22 -2.11
N LEU A 57 -4.12 6.00 -2.16
CA LEU A 57 -3.66 6.61 -3.41
C LEU A 57 -3.34 5.57 -4.50
N LEU A 58 -2.77 4.42 -4.14
CA LEU A 58 -2.48 3.32 -5.08
C LEU A 58 -3.76 2.62 -5.55
N VAL A 59 -4.71 2.41 -4.65
CA VAL A 59 -6.04 1.85 -4.96
C VAL A 59 -6.80 2.78 -5.91
N GLU A 60 -6.82 4.09 -5.64
CA GLU A 60 -7.46 5.09 -6.50
C GLU A 60 -6.79 5.18 -7.88
N ALA A 61 -5.46 5.18 -7.93
CA ALA A 61 -4.71 5.21 -9.19
C ALA A 61 -5.01 3.98 -10.06
N SER A 62 -5.19 2.80 -9.45
CA SER A 62 -5.53 1.55 -10.15
C SER A 62 -6.97 1.51 -10.65
N ASN A 63 -7.88 2.24 -10.00
CA ASN A 63 -9.30 2.27 -10.31
C ASN A 63 -9.71 3.45 -11.22
N THR A 64 -8.77 4.32 -11.60
CA THR A 64 -9.09 5.43 -12.50
C THR A 64 -9.36 4.85 -13.90
N PRO A 65 -10.57 5.02 -14.47
CA PRO A 65 -10.83 4.59 -15.84
C PRO A 65 -9.90 5.41 -16.75
N HIS A 66 -9.05 4.73 -17.53
CA HIS A 66 -8.52 5.33 -18.74
C HIS A 66 -9.71 5.65 -19.65
N SER A 67 -10.16 6.89 -19.62
CA SER A 67 -11.03 7.44 -20.65
C SER A 67 -10.19 7.64 -21.91
N ASP A 68 -10.08 6.59 -22.72
CA ASP A 68 -9.70 6.70 -24.15
C ASP A 68 -10.96 6.94 -25.01
#